data_AF-A0A947FA68-F1
#
_entry.id   AF-A0A947FA68-F1
#
_cell.length_a   1.000
_cell.length_b   1.000
_cell.length_c   1.000
_cell.angle_alpha   90.00
_cell.angle_beta   90.00
_cell.angle_gamma   90.00
#
_symmetry.space_group_name_H-M   'P 1'
#
loop_
_entity.id
_entity.type
_entity.pdbx_description
1 polymer ?
#
loop_
_entity_poly.entity_id
_entity_poly.type
_entity_poly.pdbx_seq_one_letter_code
_entity_poly.pdbx_strand_id
1 'polypeptide(L)'
;MIDLPEGLYEVDQAYLVDVSRNRLSLRNVTFEIWLDKKGQKQLRGRGLINNFNFTKMLEDCEDVDLILRFFDDYFLWLKEPIIQAGKVFEPATESSCIFTVGESISPVPAEKFMELTGLEELDTKD
;
A
#
# COMPACT_ATOMS: atom_id res chain seq x y z
N MET A 1 17.02 0.65 2.09
CA MET A 1 16.46 1.23 3.33
C MET A 1 15.76 2.51 2.93
N ILE A 2 14.53 2.74 3.40
CA ILE A 2 13.76 3.94 3.04
C ILE A 2 14.35 5.14 3.77
N ASP A 3 14.65 6.21 3.06
CA ASP A 3 15.23 7.43 3.61
C ASP A 3 14.17 8.49 3.93
N LEU A 4 13.13 8.08 4.66
CA LEU A 4 12.11 8.98 5.19
C LEU A 4 12.34 9.20 6.70
N PRO A 5 12.20 10.44 7.21
CA PRO A 5 12.24 10.71 8.66
C PRO A 5 11.21 9.91 9.46
N GLU A 6 11.32 9.95 10.80
CA GLU A 6 10.20 9.55 11.65
C GLU A 6 9.02 10.51 11.42
N GLY A 7 7.81 9.97 11.38
CA GLY A 7 6.62 10.77 11.10
C GLY A 7 5.42 9.93 10.69
N LEU A 8 4.27 10.61 10.63
CA LEU A 8 3.04 10.10 10.05
C LEU A 8 2.82 10.81 8.71
N TYR A 9 2.81 10.03 7.64
CA TYR A 9 2.70 10.51 6.26
C TYR A 9 1.32 10.15 5.72
N GLU A 10 0.66 11.13 5.11
CA GLU A 10 -0.50 10.85 4.25
C GLU A 10 -0.02 10.23 2.95
N VAL A 11 -0.78 9.24 2.46
CA VAL A 11 -0.53 8.59 1.19
C VAL A 11 -1.58 9.06 0.20
N ASP A 12 -1.13 9.64 -0.91
CA ASP A 12 -2.01 10.18 -1.94
C ASP A 12 -2.70 9.09 -2.75
N GLN A 13 -1.95 8.03 -3.10
CA GLN A 13 -2.49 6.87 -3.80
C GLN A 13 -1.89 5.58 -3.23
N ALA A 14 -2.73 4.56 -3.05
CA ALA A 14 -2.33 3.27 -2.54
C ALA A 14 -3.07 2.16 -3.27
N TYR A 15 -2.30 1.22 -3.86
CA TYR A 15 -2.84 0.12 -4.64
C TYR A 15 -2.22 -1.19 -4.22
N LEU A 16 -3.06 -2.18 -3.90
CA LEU A 16 -2.63 -3.57 -4.00
C LEU A 16 -2.61 -3.97 -5.47
N VAL A 17 -1.57 -4.67 -5.89
CA VAL A 17 -1.40 -5.16 -7.26
C VAL A 17 -1.02 -6.64 -7.24
N ASP A 18 -1.62 -7.42 -8.13
CA ASP A 18 -1.26 -8.84 -8.31
C ASP A 18 -0.31 -9.02 -9.50
N VAL A 19 0.14 -10.25 -9.72
CA VAL A 19 1.00 -10.61 -10.86
C VAL A 19 0.37 -10.36 -12.23
N SER A 20 -0.96 -10.29 -12.30
CA SER A 20 -1.75 -9.98 -13.50
C SER A 20 -1.99 -8.48 -13.69
N ARG A 21 -1.46 -7.64 -12.79
CA ARG A 21 -1.64 -6.19 -12.75
C ARG A 21 -3.10 -5.76 -12.50
N ASN A 22 -3.92 -6.64 -11.94
CA ASN A 22 -5.16 -6.19 -11.34
C ASN A 22 -4.83 -5.33 -10.14
N ARG A 23 -5.61 -4.26 -9.93
CA ARG A 23 -5.38 -3.32 -8.85
C ARG A 23 -6.58 -3.19 -7.94
N LEU A 24 -6.33 -3.09 -6.65
CA LEU A 24 -7.32 -2.74 -5.64
C LEU A 24 -6.85 -1.50 -4.86
N SER A 25 -7.64 -0.43 -4.91
CA SER A 25 -7.33 0.81 -4.18
C SER A 25 -7.56 0.63 -2.68
N LEU A 26 -6.63 1.15 -1.88
CA LEU A 26 -6.86 1.45 -0.47
C LEU A 26 -7.20 2.94 -0.35
N ARG A 27 -8.10 3.28 0.58
CA ARG A 27 -8.50 4.68 0.85
C ARG A 27 -8.03 5.16 2.21
N ASN A 28 -7.92 6.48 2.35
CA ASN A 28 -7.53 7.16 3.60
C ASN A 28 -6.26 6.56 4.21
N VAL A 29 -5.24 6.34 3.37
CA VAL A 29 -4.04 5.64 3.78
C VAL A 29 -3.08 6.58 4.49
N THR A 30 -2.58 6.12 5.63
CA THR A 30 -1.47 6.76 6.36
C THR A 30 -0.32 5.78 6.50
N PHE A 31 0.91 6.26 6.47
CA PHE A 31 2.14 5.49 6.66
C PHE A 31 2.95 6.09 7.80
N GLU A 32 3.22 5.31 8.83
CA GLU A 32 3.89 5.74 10.05
C GLU A 32 5.30 5.14 10.11
N ILE A 33 6.27 5.99 10.44
CA ILE A 33 7.67 5.65 10.64
C ILE A 33 8.07 6.08 12.05
N TRP A 34 8.63 5.18 12.84
CA TRP A 34 9.11 5.49 14.19
C TRP A 34 10.32 4.64 14.57
N LEU A 35 11.11 5.10 15.54
CA LEU A 35 12.13 4.29 16.19
C LEU A 35 11.54 3.53 17.38
N ASP A 36 11.82 2.23 17.46
CA ASP A 36 11.48 1.46 18.65
C ASP A 36 12.45 1.75 19.82
N LYS A 37 12.20 1.09 20.96
CA LYS A 37 13.03 1.25 22.17
C LYS A 37 14.51 0.85 21.98
N LYS A 38 14.84 0.13 20.91
CA LYS A 38 16.20 -0.29 20.54
C LYS A 38 16.81 0.62 19.48
N GLY A 39 16.12 1.69 19.08
CA GLY A 39 16.54 2.58 17.99
C GLY A 39 16.42 1.93 16.61
N GLN A 40 15.59 0.88 16.46
CA GLN A 40 15.34 0.27 15.16
C GLN A 40 14.15 0.94 14.49
N LYS A 41 14.30 1.25 13.20
CA LYS A 41 13.24 1.84 12.40
C LYS A 41 12.11 0.84 12.17
N GLN A 42 10.91 1.24 12.54
CA GLN A 42 9.67 0.49 12.38
C GLN A 42 8.75 1.23 11.41
N LEU A 43 7.91 0.46 10.71
CA LEU A 43 7.06 0.94 9.63
C LEU A 43 5.69 0.28 9.74
N ARG A 44 4.62 1.07 9.61
CA ARG A 44 3.25 0.57 9.59
C ARG A 44 2.35 1.50 8.80
N GLY A 45 1.51 0.93 7.95
CA GLY A 45 0.42 1.65 7.34
C GLY A 45 -0.94 1.31 7.92
N ARG A 46 -1.89 2.22 7.71
CA ARG A 46 -3.31 2.04 8.00
C ARG A 46 -4.12 2.59 6.85
N GLY A 47 -5.28 2.02 6.59
CA GLY A 47 -6.20 2.50 5.56
C GLY A 47 -7.54 1.81 5.60
N LEU A 48 -8.33 2.03 4.57
CA LEU A 48 -9.60 1.38 4.30
C LEU A 48 -9.46 0.49 3.08
N ILE A 49 -9.97 -0.74 3.17
CA ILE A 49 -9.96 -1.73 2.10
C ILE A 49 -11.35 -2.35 1.95
N ASN A 50 -11.73 -2.65 0.72
CA ASN A 50 -12.91 -3.46 0.42
C ASN A 50 -12.53 -4.95 0.51
N ASN A 51 -12.90 -5.63 1.60
CA ASN A 51 -12.50 -7.02 1.81
C ASN A 51 -13.11 -7.98 0.80
N PHE A 52 -14.31 -7.69 0.27
CA PHE A 52 -14.93 -8.54 -0.74
C PHE A 52 -14.08 -8.58 -2.02
N ASN A 53 -13.63 -7.42 -2.50
CA ASN A 53 -12.74 -7.33 -3.65
C ASN A 53 -11.32 -7.83 -3.33
N PHE A 54 -10.84 -7.63 -2.10
CA PHE A 54 -9.55 -8.16 -1.68
C PHE A 54 -9.53 -9.68 -1.68
N THR A 55 -10.56 -10.34 -1.16
CA THR A 55 -10.68 -11.80 -1.21
C THR A 55 -10.75 -12.31 -2.65
N LYS A 56 -11.51 -11.66 -3.53
CA LYS A 56 -11.54 -12.01 -4.96
C LYS A 56 -10.15 -11.93 -5.61
N MET A 57 -9.40 -10.87 -5.32
CA MET A 57 -8.03 -10.73 -5.80
C MET A 57 -7.13 -11.88 -5.32
N LEU A 58 -7.32 -12.33 -4.07
CA LEU A 58 -6.58 -13.45 -3.50
C LEU A 58 -7.02 -14.84 -3.99
N GLU A 59 -8.20 -14.97 -4.61
CA GLU A 59 -8.64 -16.23 -5.23
C GLU A 59 -7.82 -16.55 -6.49
N ASP A 60 -7.35 -15.51 -7.20
CA ASP A 60 -6.58 -15.64 -8.44
C ASP A 60 -5.06 -15.65 -8.18
N CYS A 61 -4.59 -15.12 -7.05
CA CYS A 61 -3.17 -15.06 -6.70
C CYS A 61 -2.96 -15.04 -5.17
N GLU A 62 -2.04 -15.86 -4.65
CA GLU A 62 -1.75 -15.88 -3.21
C GLU A 62 -0.98 -14.64 -2.74
N ASP A 63 -0.22 -14.02 -3.64
CA ASP A 63 0.72 -12.94 -3.34
C ASP A 63 0.31 -11.63 -4.02
N VAL A 64 0.31 -10.55 -3.26
CA VAL A 64 0.04 -9.20 -3.76
C VAL A 64 1.14 -8.26 -3.30
N ASP A 65 1.41 -7.23 -4.09
CA ASP A 65 2.30 -6.14 -3.71
C ASP A 65 1.49 -4.89 -3.36
N LEU A 66 2.03 -4.01 -2.54
CA LEU A 66 1.44 -2.71 -2.24
C LEU A 66 2.31 -1.58 -2.78
N ILE A 67 1.73 -0.78 -3.65
CA ILE A 67 2.36 0.37 -4.28
C ILE A 67 1.76 1.64 -3.67
N LEU A 68 2.63 2.52 -3.16
CA LEU A 68 2.25 3.78 -2.52
C LEU A 68 2.83 4.96 -3.30
N ARG A 69 2.04 6.03 -3.42
CA ARG A 69 2.47 7.36 -3.84
C ARG A 69 2.22 8.35 -2.72
N PHE A 70 3.23 9.14 -2.42
CA PHE A 70 3.18 10.24 -1.47
C PHE A 70 3.31 11.57 -2.22
N PHE A 71 3.22 12.67 -1.46
CA PHE A 71 3.51 14.02 -1.94
C PHE A 71 4.93 14.11 -2.53
N ASP A 72 5.16 15.08 -3.43
CA ASP A 72 6.40 15.26 -4.20
C ASP A 72 6.79 14.06 -5.08
N ASP A 73 5.81 13.25 -5.50
CA ASP A 73 6.01 12.06 -6.35
C ASP A 73 7.06 11.11 -5.76
N TYR A 74 7.00 10.90 -4.45
CA TYR A 74 7.77 9.85 -3.79
C TYR A 74 6.97 8.55 -3.82
N PHE A 75 7.55 7.48 -4.36
CA PHE A 75 6.85 6.20 -4.53
C PHE A 75 7.54 5.09 -3.74
N LEU A 76 6.73 4.23 -3.11
CA LEU A 76 7.21 3.05 -2.41
C LEU A 76 6.57 1.79 -2.98
N TRP A 77 7.37 0.75 -3.11
CA TRP A 77 6.94 -0.61 -3.40
C TRP A 77 7.20 -1.50 -2.19
N LEU A 78 6.13 -2.04 -1.63
CA LEU A 78 6.14 -3.06 -0.60
C LEU A 78 5.83 -4.39 -1.25
N LYS A 79 6.80 -5.30 -1.23
CA LYS A 79 6.60 -6.66 -1.71
C LYS A 79 5.95 -7.52 -0.65
N GLU A 80 4.92 -8.25 -1.05
CA GLU A 80 4.18 -9.20 -0.21
C GLU A 80 3.89 -8.64 1.20
N PRO A 81 3.27 -7.46 1.34
CA PRO A 81 3.07 -6.85 2.65
C PRO A 81 2.17 -7.73 3.51
N ILE A 82 2.43 -7.70 4.82
CA ILE A 82 1.53 -8.36 5.77
C ILE A 82 0.31 -7.45 5.96
N ILE A 83 -0.87 -7.92 5.59
CA ILE A 83 -2.13 -7.18 5.70
C ILE A 83 -3.03 -7.79 6.76
N GLN A 84 -3.48 -6.96 7.70
CA GLN A 84 -4.45 -7.31 8.72
C GLN A 84 -5.70 -6.47 8.49
N ALA A 85 -6.79 -7.10 8.06
CA ALA A 85 -8.05 -6.42 7.78
C ALA A 85 -9.18 -6.91 8.70
N GLY A 86 -10.25 -6.10 8.79
CA GLY A 86 -11.47 -6.49 9.48
C GLY A 86 -12.18 -7.68 8.81
N LYS A 87 -13.20 -8.22 9.46
CA LYS A 87 -13.99 -9.38 8.97
C LYS A 87 -15.33 -8.98 8.36
N VAL A 88 -15.40 -7.83 7.68
CA VAL A 88 -16.64 -7.34 7.05
C VAL A 88 -16.53 -7.57 5.55
N PHE A 89 -17.35 -8.47 5.00
CA PHE A 89 -17.28 -8.93 3.60
C PHE A 89 -18.48 -8.47 2.75
N GLU A 90 -19.06 -7.33 3.11
CA GLU A 90 -20.15 -6.73 2.33
C GLU A 90 -19.56 -5.96 1.13
N PRO A 91 -19.98 -6.23 -0.13
CA PRO A 91 -19.40 -5.62 -1.32
C PRO A 91 -19.38 -4.09 -1.34
N ALA A 92 -20.34 -3.44 -0.69
CA ALA A 92 -20.42 -1.98 -0.60
C ALA A 92 -19.69 -1.38 0.61
N THR A 93 -19.06 -2.21 1.45
CA THR A 93 -18.44 -1.77 2.70
C THR A 93 -16.93 -1.87 2.64
N GLU A 94 -16.27 -0.82 3.09
CA GLU A 94 -14.85 -0.86 3.40
C GLU A 94 -14.63 -1.06 4.89
N SER A 95 -13.52 -1.70 5.23
CA SER A 95 -13.10 -1.90 6.61
C SER A 95 -11.67 -1.42 6.79
N SER A 96 -11.33 -1.08 8.03
CA SER A 96 -9.95 -0.74 8.36
C SER A 96 -9.00 -1.90 8.10
N CYS A 97 -7.86 -1.58 7.52
CA CYS A 97 -6.71 -2.47 7.43
C CYS A 97 -5.46 -1.84 8.02
N ILE A 98 -4.57 -2.68 8.51
CA ILE A 98 -3.20 -2.35 8.89
C ILE A 98 -2.28 -3.13 7.95
N PHE A 99 -1.22 -2.50 7.47
CA PHE A 99 -0.19 -3.20 6.73
C PHE A 99 1.20 -2.93 7.31
N THR A 100 2.08 -3.92 7.20
CA THR A 100 3.51 -3.79 7.54
C THR A 100 4.36 -4.33 6.40
N VAL A 101 5.67 -4.07 6.46
CA VAL A 101 6.62 -4.68 5.52
C VAL A 101 6.56 -6.20 5.66
N GLY A 102 6.39 -6.90 4.55
CA GLY A 102 6.55 -8.34 4.47
C GLY A 102 7.94 -8.70 3.96
N GLU A 103 8.06 -9.03 2.68
CA GLU A 103 9.35 -9.40 2.09
C GLU A 103 10.33 -8.21 2.05
N SER A 104 9.94 -7.12 1.41
CA SER A 104 10.81 -5.96 1.24
C SER A 104 10.06 -4.66 1.01
N ILE A 105 10.76 -3.54 1.20
CA ILE A 105 10.27 -2.21 0.90
C ILE A 105 11.36 -1.40 0.22
N SER A 106 11.02 -0.75 -0.90
CA SER A 106 11.98 0.01 -1.70
C SER A 106 11.33 1.25 -2.32
N PRO A 107 12.07 2.37 -2.41
CA PRO A 107 11.66 3.47 -3.27
C PRO A 107 11.75 3.03 -4.73
N VAL A 108 10.80 3.49 -5.54
CA VAL A 108 10.76 3.20 -6.98
C VAL A 108 10.58 4.51 -7.76
N PRO A 109 11.10 4.59 -9.00
CA PRO A 109 10.85 5.75 -9.85
C PRO A 109 9.41 5.75 -10.37
N ALA A 110 8.93 6.91 -10.85
CA ALA A 110 7.58 7.08 -11.37
C ALA A 110 7.24 6.08 -12.48
N GLU A 111 8.16 5.80 -13.41
CA GLU A 111 7.94 4.85 -14.50
C GLU A 111 7.64 3.45 -13.97
N LYS A 112 8.32 3.06 -12.87
CA LYS A 112 8.10 1.76 -12.25
C LYS A 112 6.79 1.72 -11.48
N PHE A 113 6.40 2.80 -10.81
CA PHE A 113 5.07 2.94 -10.20
C PHE A 113 3.96 2.73 -11.24
N MET A 114 4.08 3.38 -12.40
CA MET A 114 3.12 3.27 -13.49
C MET A 114 3.08 1.85 -14.08
N GLU A 115 4.25 1.25 -14.29
CA GLU A 115 4.36 -0.14 -14.77
C GLU A 115 3.65 -1.14 -13.82
N LEU A 116 3.85 -0.98 -12.50
CA LEU A 116 3.29 -1.86 -11.49
C LEU A 116 1.77 -1.68 -11.31
N THR A 117 1.28 -0.44 -11.43
CA THR A 117 -0.15 -0.11 -11.21
C THR A 117 -1.01 -0.17 -12.47
N GLY A 118 -0.38 -0.20 -13.65
CA GLY A 118 -1.08 -0.14 -14.93
C GLY A 118 -1.85 1.17 -15.13
N LEU A 119 -1.40 2.26 -14.48
CA LEU A 119 -1.89 3.61 -14.75
C LEU A 119 -1.19 4.14 -16.01
N GLU A 120 -1.91 4.94 -16.80
CA GLU A 120 -1.36 5.59 -18.01
C GLU A 120 -0.78 6.97 -17.70
N GLU A 121 -1.40 7.70 -16.77
CA GLU A 121 -0.91 8.98 -16.26
C GLU A 121 -0.98 9.03 -14.73
N LEU A 122 -0.12 9.85 -14.13
CA LEU A 122 -0.20 10.16 -12.71
C LEU A 122 -1.34 11.15 -12.52
N ASP A 123 -2.47 10.72 -11.93
CA ASP A 123 -3.53 11.66 -11.56
C ASP A 123 -2.95 12.77 -10.68
N THR A 124 -3.08 14.02 -11.13
CA THR A 124 -2.92 15.18 -10.26
C THR A 124 -4.22 15.32 -9.48
N LYS A 125 -4.17 15.29 -8.15
CA LYS A 125 -5.32 15.66 -7.32
C LYS A 125 -5.83 17.04 -7.79
N ASP A 126 -7.12 17.10 -8.16
CA ASP A 126 -7.89 18.35 -8.35
C ASP A 126 -7.94 19.18 -7.06
#